data_AF-A0AAV5ZRC7-F1
#
_entry.id   AF-A0AAV5ZRC7-F1
#
_cell.length_a   1.000
_cell.length_b   1.000
_cell.length_c   1.000
_cell.angle_alpha   90.00
_cell.angle_beta   90.00
_cell.angle_gamma   90.00
#
_symmetry.space_group_name_H-M   'P 1'
#
loop_
_entity.id
_entity.type
_entity.pdbx_description
1 polymer ?
#
loop_
_entity_poly.entity_id
_entity_poly.type
_entity_poly.pdbx_seq_one_letter_code
_entity_poly.pdbx_strand_id
1 'polypeptide(L)' 'VDFVHPDGSGKALDQKLVAELDRKAWDRGAIIYARGTVLRLAPPLCITAAEVDELVAVVADSIDSLQRDLAR' A
#
# COMPACT_ATOMS: atom_id res chain seq x y z
N VAL A 1 -12.42 0.75 -7.12
CA VAL A 1 -11.55 1.93 -7.26
C VAL A 1 -10.18 1.38 -7.56
N ASP A 2 -9.59 1.78 -8.68
CA ASP A 2 -8.40 1.13 -9.21
C ASP A 2 -7.13 1.84 -8.77
N PHE A 3 -6.03 1.09 -8.50
CA PHE A 3 -4.72 1.73 -8.42
C PHE A 3 -4.39 2.23 -9.82
N VAL A 4 -4.34 3.55 -9.96
CA VAL A 4 -4.14 4.22 -11.24
C VAL A 4 -2.88 5.06 -11.20
N HIS A 5 -2.35 5.36 -12.38
CA HIS A 5 -1.29 6.34 -12.50
C HIS A 5 -1.72 7.70 -11.89
N PRO A 6 -0.82 8.38 -11.16
CA PRO A 6 -1.12 9.66 -10.52
C PRO A 6 -1.19 10.84 -11.50
N ASP A 7 -0.95 10.61 -12.80
CA ASP A 7 -0.98 11.59 -13.88
C ASP A 7 -2.39 12.04 -14.29
N GLY A 8 -3.43 11.51 -13.63
CA GLY A 8 -4.83 11.79 -13.95
C GLY A 8 -5.37 11.05 -15.18
N SER A 9 -4.59 10.15 -15.79
CA SER A 9 -5.01 9.39 -16.97
C SER A 9 -6.07 8.32 -16.68
N GLY A 10 -6.22 7.93 -15.41
CA GLY A 10 -7.09 6.83 -14.99
C GLY A 10 -6.62 5.44 -15.46
N LYS A 11 -5.42 5.33 -16.06
CA LYS A 11 -4.84 4.05 -16.46
C LYS A 11 -4.46 3.24 -15.23
N ALA A 12 -4.81 1.97 -15.23
CA ALA A 12 -4.41 1.04 -14.17
C ALA A 12 -2.88 0.96 -14.06
N LEU A 13 -2.39 0.87 -12.82
CA LEU A 13 -0.98 0.70 -12.51
C LEU A 13 -0.50 -0.70 -12.94
N ASP A 14 0.75 -0.82 -13.39
CA ASP A 14 1.37 -2.12 -13.71
C ASP A 14 1.41 -3.03 -12.47
N GLN A 15 1.17 -4.33 -12.65
CA GLN A 15 1.15 -5.30 -11.55
C GLN A 15 2.47 -5.38 -10.78
N LYS A 16 3.61 -5.13 -11.43
CA LYS A 16 4.93 -5.06 -10.77
C LYS A 16 5.01 -3.86 -9.83
N LEU A 17 4.47 -2.72 -10.23
CA LEU A 17 4.42 -1.51 -9.39
C LEU A 17 3.46 -1.72 -8.20
N VAL A 18 2.33 -2.39 -8.43
CA VAL A 18 1.42 -2.80 -7.34
C VAL A 18 2.15 -3.73 -6.35
N ALA A 19 2.97 -4.66 -6.84
CA ALA A 19 3.75 -5.55 -5.98
C ALA A 19 4.90 -4.85 -5.22
N GLU A 20 5.36 -3.68 -5.67
CA GLU A 20 6.34 -2.88 -4.89
C GLU A 20 5.74 -2.34 -3.59
N LEU A 21 4.42 -2.17 -3.54
CA LEU A 21 3.72 -1.73 -2.34
C LEU A 21 3.90 -2.73 -1.19
N ASP A 22 3.82 -4.03 -1.49
CA ASP A 22 4.06 -5.10 -0.51
C ASP A 22 5.47 -5.03 0.06
N ARG A 23 6.48 -4.80 -0.81
CA ARG A 23 7.88 -4.68 -0.38
C ARG A 23 8.10 -3.44 0.49
N LYS A 24 7.55 -2.29 0.09
CA LYS A 24 7.65 -1.04 0.85
C LYS A 24 7.02 -1.16 2.24
N ALA A 25 5.86 -1.81 2.35
CA ALA A 25 5.22 -2.04 3.65
C ALA A 25 6.03 -3.03 4.50
N TRP A 26 6.58 -4.08 3.90
CA TRP A 26 7.44 -5.05 4.59
C TRP A 26 8.65 -4.38 5.22
N ASP A 27 9.34 -3.51 4.48
CA ASP A 27 10.51 -2.77 4.98
C ASP A 27 10.18 -1.87 6.18
N ARG A 28 8.90 -1.54 6.37
CA ARG A 28 8.38 -0.74 7.49
C ARG A 28 7.71 -1.58 8.58
N GLY A 29 7.82 -2.92 8.51
CA GLY A 29 7.32 -3.84 9.54
C GLY A 29 5.89 -4.32 9.33
N ALA A 30 5.24 -4.00 8.21
CA ALA A 30 3.87 -4.45 7.92
C ALA A 30 3.84 -5.48 6.78
N ILE A 31 3.13 -6.59 6.99
CA ILE A 31 2.84 -7.55 5.93
C ILE A 31 1.46 -7.20 5.36
N ILE A 32 1.42 -6.83 4.09
CA ILE A 32 0.18 -6.51 3.36
C ILE A 32 0.11 -7.36 2.10
N TYR A 33 -1.07 -7.37 1.47
CA TYR A 33 -1.27 -8.01 0.18
C TYR A 33 -1.98 -7.08 -0.80
N ALA A 34 -1.21 -6.53 -1.74
CA ALA A 34 -1.73 -5.73 -2.85
C ALA A 34 -1.96 -6.61 -4.08
N ARG A 35 -3.21 -6.63 -4.59
CA ARG A 35 -3.53 -7.33 -5.83
C ARG A 35 -4.52 -6.53 -6.66
N GLY A 36 -4.13 -6.23 -7.89
CA GLY A 36 -4.93 -5.44 -8.81
C GLY A 36 -5.18 -4.06 -8.22
N THR A 37 -6.35 -3.88 -7.62
CA THR A 37 -6.89 -2.58 -7.21
C THR A 37 -7.21 -2.54 -5.71
N VAL A 38 -6.84 -3.60 -5.00
CA VAL A 38 -7.20 -3.80 -3.60
C VAL A 38 -5.93 -4.07 -2.80
N LEU A 39 -5.79 -3.34 -1.69
CA LEU A 39 -4.87 -3.64 -0.61
C LEU A 39 -5.64 -4.37 0.49
N ARG A 40 -5.13 -5.54 0.90
CA ARG A 40 -5.75 -6.37 1.94
C ARG A 40 -4.89 -6.36 3.20
N LEU A 41 -5.57 -6.24 4.33
CA LEU A 41 -5.00 -6.34 5.67
C LEU A 41 -5.68 -7.49 6.40
N ALA A 42 -4.89 -8.31 7.09
CA ALA A 42 -5.39 -9.42 7.89
C ALA A 42 -4.58 -9.52 9.19
N PRO A 43 -4.67 -8.52 10.08
CA PRO A 43 -3.96 -8.57 11.36
C PRO A 43 -4.51 -9.68 12.27
N PRO A 44 -3.76 -10.11 13.29
CA PRO A 44 -4.26 -10.99 14.33
C PRO A 44 -5.49 -10.42 15.04
N LEU A 45 -6.39 -11.28 15.50
CA LEU A 45 -7.61 -10.87 16.22
C LEU A 45 -7.32 -10.23 17.59
N CYS A 46 -6.12 -10.43 18.13
CA CYS A 46 -5.69 -9.83 19.39
C CYS A 46 -5.04 -8.45 19.23
N ILE A 47 -5.06 -7.85 18.02
CA ILE A 47 -4.52 -6.52 17.77
C ILE A 47 -5.20 -5.46 18.65
N THR A 48 -4.41 -4.54 19.17
CA THR A 48 -4.85 -3.39 19.96
C THR A 48 -5.17 -2.19 19.06
N ALA A 49 -5.89 -1.20 19.60
CA ALA A 49 -6.17 0.03 18.85
C ALA A 49 -4.88 0.77 18.43
N ALA A 50 -3.86 0.80 19.30
CA ALA A 50 -2.58 1.43 18.98
C ALA A 50 -1.83 0.71 17.84
N GLU A 51 -1.85 -0.62 17.81
CA GLU A 51 -1.25 -1.40 16.72
C GLU A 51 -2.04 -1.23 15.41
N VAL A 52 -3.35 -1.00 15.47
CA VAL A 52 -4.14 -0.62 14.28
C VAL A 52 -3.68 0.73 13.75
N ASP A 53 -3.50 1.73 14.61
CA ASP A 53 -3.03 3.06 14.20
C ASP A 53 -1.63 2.98 13.56
N GLU A 54 -0.73 2.19 14.14
CA GLU A 54 0.61 1.94 13.60
C GLU A 54 0.54 1.25 12.22
N LEU A 55 -0.27 0.19 12.09
CA LEU A 55 -0.45 -0.52 10.81
C LEU A 55 -0.98 0.42 9.72
N VAL A 56 -1.97 1.26 10.05
CA VAL A 56 -2.54 2.22 9.11
C VAL A 56 -1.51 3.28 8.70
N ALA A 57 -0.71 3.78 9.65
CA ALA A 57 0.35 4.74 9.37
C ALA A 57 1.39 4.17 8.40
N VAL A 58 1.86 2.95 8.64
CA VAL A 58 2.83 2.27 7.76
C VAL A 58 2.27 2.08 6.35
N VAL A 59 0.99 1.70 6.23
CA VAL A 59 0.32 1.53 4.93
C VAL A 59 0.22 2.87 4.19
N ALA A 60 -0.20 3.93 4.87
CA ALA A 60 -0.28 5.27 4.29
C ALA A 60 1.08 5.76 3.78
N ASP A 61 2.13 5.64 4.60
CA ASP A 61 3.50 6.03 4.23
C ASP A 61 4.04 5.24 3.02
N SER A 62 3.64 3.97 2.90
CA SER A 62 4.02 3.11 1.77
C SER A 62 3.35 3.54 0.47
N ILE A 63 2.06 3.91 0.53
CA ILE A 63 1.31 4.44 -0.60
C ILE A 63 1.90 5.80 -1.02
N ASP A 64 2.15 6.71 -0.08
CA ASP A 64 2.73 8.03 -0.36
C ASP A 64 4.15 7.95 -0.91
N SER A 65 4.94 6.97 -0.45
CA SER A 65 6.25 6.68 -1.03
C SER A 65 6.13 6.24 -2.49
N LEU A 66 5.22 5.31 -2.79
CA LEU A 66 5.02 4.84 -4.16
C LEU A 66 4.51 5.97 -5.07
N GLN A 67 3.58 6.79 -4.59
CA GLN A 67 3.06 7.93 -5.35
C GLN A 67 4.16 8.93 -5.69
N ARG A 68 5.07 9.23 -4.76
CA ARG A 68 6.23 10.10 -5.02
C ARG A 68 7.20 9.51 -6.05
N ASP A 69 7.43 8.20 -6.00
CA ASP A 69 8.30 7.51 -6.96
C ASP A 69 7.70 7.54 -8.37
N LEU A 70 6.38 7.45 -8.49
CA LEU A 70 5.64 7.50 -9.76
C LEU A 70 5.47 8.91 -10.35
N ALA A 71 5.58 9.95 -9.52
CA ALA A 71 5.44 11.36 -9.93
C ALA A 71 6.76 12.00 -10.39
N ARG A 72 7.87 11.26 -10.33
CA ARG A 72 9.17 11.64 -10.89
C ARG A 72 9.28 11.27 -12.37
#